data_AF-A0A6B3P2C5-F1
#
_entry.id   AF-A0A6B3P2C5-F1
#
_cell.length_a   1.000
_cell.length_b   1.000
_cell.length_c   1.000
_cell.angle_alpha   90.00
_cell.angle_beta   90.00
_cell.angle_gamma   90.00
#
_symmetry.space_group_name_H-M   'P 1'
#
loop_
_entity.id
_entity.type
_entity.pdbx_description
1 polymer ?
#
loop_
_entity_poly.entity_id
_entity_poly.type
_entity_poly.pdbx_seq_one_letter_code
_entity_poly.pdbx_strand_id
1 'polypeptide(L)'
;MVKQLLMVTALLATGLAQADETPPRASVVESDGFTEPLKALKFNPGLDQREFERSTLTALNVYDPLESMNRRLYHFNYRFDQWVLLPVVNGYRYVTPSFLRTGVSNFFSNVGDVPNLFNSLLQFKGKRSMEITARLLLNTTIGIAGLWDPATKMGLPHQSEDFGQT
;
A
#
# COMPACT_ATOMS: atom_id res chain seq x y z
N MET A 1 -6.51 45.12 -27.34
CA MET A 1 -6.25 44.44 -26.05
C MET A 1 -7.47 43.77 -25.41
N VAL A 2 -8.55 43.44 -26.15
CA VAL A 2 -9.75 42.78 -25.58
C VAL A 2 -10.01 41.38 -26.17
N LYS A 3 -9.31 40.99 -27.24
CA LYS A 3 -9.51 39.68 -27.90
C LYS A 3 -8.75 38.50 -27.27
N GLN A 4 -7.76 38.74 -26.41
CA GLN A 4 -7.05 37.65 -25.71
C GLN A 4 -7.64 37.32 -24.32
N LEU A 5 -8.54 38.16 -23.80
CA LEU A 5 -9.19 37.94 -22.52
C LEU A 5 -10.42 37.02 -22.62
N LEU A 6 -10.93 36.77 -23.84
CA LEU A 6 -12.14 35.96 -24.09
C LEU A 6 -11.86 34.46 -24.27
N MET A 7 -10.59 34.06 -24.45
CA MET A 7 -10.22 32.64 -24.47
C MET A 7 -9.84 32.08 -23.09
N VAL A 8 -9.59 32.94 -22.10
CA VAL A 8 -9.25 32.51 -20.74
C VAL A 8 -10.50 32.18 -19.91
N THR A 9 -11.64 32.78 -20.22
CA THR A 9 -12.92 32.48 -19.55
C THR A 9 -13.62 31.23 -20.10
N ALA A 10 -13.28 30.77 -21.31
CA ALA A 10 -13.83 29.55 -21.90
C ALA A 10 -13.16 28.25 -21.41
N LEU A 11 -12.03 28.35 -20.70
CA LEU A 11 -11.33 27.19 -20.12
C LEU A 11 -11.73 26.88 -18.66
N LEU A 12 -12.67 27.64 -18.10
CA LEU A 12 -13.12 27.53 -16.70
C LEU A 12 -14.50 26.85 -16.54
N ALA A 13 -15.07 26.28 -17.61
CA ALA A 13 -16.45 25.76 -17.59
C ALA A 13 -16.59 24.24 -17.86
N THR A 14 -15.50 23.48 -17.98
CA THR A 14 -15.56 22.03 -18.22
C THR A 14 -14.82 21.27 -17.14
N GLY A 15 -15.54 20.93 -16.08
CA GLY A 15 -15.00 20.13 -14.99
C GLY A 15 -15.97 19.81 -13.86
N LEU A 16 -17.28 19.74 -14.11
CA LEU A 16 -18.20 19.07 -13.19
C LEU A 16 -18.19 17.58 -13.54
N ALA A 17 -17.15 16.88 -13.10
CA ALA A 17 -17.20 15.43 -13.00
C ALA A 17 -18.10 15.09 -11.82
N GLN A 18 -19.26 14.49 -12.09
CA GLN A 18 -20.06 13.84 -11.06
C GLN A 18 -19.23 12.69 -10.50
N ALA A 19 -18.67 12.87 -9.30
CA ALA A 19 -18.19 11.76 -8.50
C ALA A 19 -19.41 11.14 -7.83
N ASP A 20 -19.79 9.92 -8.26
CA ASP A 20 -20.72 9.09 -7.50
C ASP A 20 -20.11 8.86 -6.11
N GLU A 21 -20.72 9.44 -5.08
CA GLU A 21 -20.39 9.16 -3.69
C GLU A 21 -20.82 7.72 -3.38
N THR A 22 -19.95 6.76 -3.67
CA THR A 22 -20.09 5.42 -3.13
C THR A 22 -19.71 5.51 -1.65
N PRO A 23 -20.62 5.24 -0.69
CA PRO A 23 -20.29 5.36 0.72
C PRO A 23 -19.12 4.44 1.08
N PRO A 24 -18.25 4.84 2.03
CA PRO A 24 -17.13 4.01 2.45
C PRO A 24 -17.70 2.68 2.96
N ARG A 25 -17.32 1.57 2.31
CA ARG A 25 -17.53 0.24 2.88
C ARG A 25 -16.94 0.28 4.27
N ALA A 26 -17.80 0.24 5.29
CA ALA A 26 -17.38 0.04 6.66
C ALA A 26 -16.46 -1.18 6.67
N SER A 27 -15.18 -0.95 6.95
CA SER A 27 -14.19 -2.00 7.09
C SER A 27 -14.50 -2.77 8.37
N VAL A 28 -15.44 -3.71 8.29
CA VAL A 28 -15.45 -4.86 9.18
C VAL A 28 -14.09 -5.51 8.97
N VAL A 29 -13.24 -5.44 9.99
CA VAL A 29 -11.98 -6.18 10.03
C VAL A 29 -12.36 -7.65 10.14
N GLU A 30 -12.67 -8.25 9.00
CA GLU A 30 -12.93 -9.66 8.87
C GLU A 30 -11.57 -10.35 8.92
N SER A 31 -11.38 -11.26 9.86
CA SER A 31 -10.09 -11.92 10.11
C SER A 31 -9.62 -12.60 8.83
N ASP A 32 -8.67 -11.92 8.23
CA ASP A 32 -7.70 -12.35 7.25
C ASP A 32 -8.22 -12.46 5.81
N GLY A 33 -9.47 -12.78 5.50
CA GLY A 33 -9.88 -13.05 4.10
C GLY A 33 -9.10 -14.19 3.40
N PHE A 34 -8.08 -14.73 4.08
CA PHE A 34 -7.20 -15.83 3.69
C PHE A 34 -7.58 -17.11 4.44
N THR A 35 -8.26 -17.00 5.60
CA THR A 35 -8.57 -18.15 6.46
C THR A 35 -9.78 -18.93 5.93
N GLU A 36 -10.79 -18.24 5.38
CA GLU A 36 -11.98 -18.88 4.79
C GLU A 36 -12.48 -18.15 3.53
N PRO A 37 -11.64 -18.02 2.47
CA PRO A 37 -11.96 -17.23 1.27
C PRO A 37 -13.21 -17.73 0.54
N LEU A 38 -13.62 -18.99 0.77
CA LEU A 38 -14.76 -19.61 0.12
C LEU A 38 -16.12 -19.19 0.69
N LYS A 39 -16.19 -18.69 1.94
CA LYS A 39 -17.48 -18.31 2.56
C LYS A 39 -18.11 -17.07 1.93
N ALA A 40 -17.29 -16.15 1.43
CA ALA A 40 -17.75 -14.92 0.78
C ALA A 40 -18.08 -15.11 -0.72
N LEU A 41 -17.70 -16.24 -1.32
CA LEU A 41 -17.95 -16.51 -2.73
C LEU A 41 -19.43 -16.89 -2.93
N LYS A 42 -20.17 -16.01 -3.61
CA LYS A 42 -21.49 -16.35 -4.14
C LYS A 42 -21.31 -17.16 -5.43
N PHE A 43 -21.43 -18.47 -5.32
CA PHE A 43 -21.48 -19.34 -6.48
C PHE A 43 -22.74 -19.06 -7.28
N ASN A 44 -22.59 -18.71 -8.56
CA ASN A 44 -23.73 -18.57 -9.46
C ASN A 44 -24.20 -20.00 -9.83
N PRO A 45 -25.41 -20.42 -9.40
CA PRO A 45 -25.89 -21.79 -9.58
C PRO A 45 -26.22 -22.13 -11.04
N GLY A 46 -26.17 -21.13 -11.94
CA GLY A 46 -26.38 -21.30 -13.37
C GLY A 46 -25.10 -21.51 -14.18
N LEU A 47 -23.90 -21.40 -13.59
CA LEU A 47 -22.68 -21.84 -14.26
C LEU A 47 -22.63 -23.36 -14.25
N ASP A 48 -22.41 -23.96 -15.42
CA ASP A 48 -22.15 -25.39 -15.48
C ASP A 48 -20.82 -25.70 -14.77
N GLN A 49 -20.68 -26.93 -14.29
CA GLN A 49 -19.48 -27.37 -13.58
C GLN A 49 -18.21 -27.26 -14.44
N ARG A 50 -18.35 -27.27 -15.78
CA ARG A 50 -17.26 -27.16 -16.76
C ARG A 50 -16.75 -25.73 -16.91
N GLU A 51 -17.58 -24.71 -16.74
CA GLU A 51 -17.15 -23.31 -16.77
C GLU A 51 -16.31 -22.96 -15.53
N PHE A 52 -16.67 -23.50 -14.36
CA PHE A 52 -15.84 -23.41 -13.15
C PHE A 52 -14.50 -24.14 -13.34
N GLU A 53 -14.51 -25.35 -13.89
CA GLU A 53 -13.29 -26.10 -14.21
C GLU A 53 -12.41 -25.35 -15.23
N ARG A 54 -13.00 -24.73 -16.27
CA ARG A 54 -12.23 -23.95 -17.25
C ARG A 54 -11.59 -22.70 -16.65
N SER A 55 -12.31 -21.96 -15.82
CA SER A 55 -11.76 -20.75 -15.18
C SER A 55 -10.64 -21.09 -14.20
N THR A 56 -10.80 -22.16 -13.41
CA THR A 56 -9.74 -22.66 -12.52
C THR A 56 -8.54 -23.19 -13.29
N LEU A 57 -8.73 -23.96 -14.37
CA LEU A 57 -7.63 -24.42 -15.23
C LEU A 57 -6.91 -23.26 -15.93
N THR A 58 -7.65 -22.22 -16.34
CA THR A 58 -7.06 -21.01 -16.93
C THR A 58 -6.25 -20.23 -15.89
N ALA A 59 -6.75 -20.11 -14.66
CA ALA A 59 -6.03 -19.47 -13.56
C ALA A 59 -4.80 -20.28 -13.10
N LEU A 60 -4.84 -21.61 -13.22
CA LEU A 60 -3.68 -22.49 -12.96
C LEU A 60 -2.63 -22.40 -14.07
N ASN A 61 -3.03 -22.05 -15.29
CA ASN A 61 -2.14 -21.87 -16.43
C ASN A 61 -1.61 -20.43 -16.50
N VAL A 62 -0.79 -20.07 -15.50
CA VAL A 62 -0.01 -18.84 -15.54
C VAL A 62 1.27 -19.10 -16.32
N TYR A 63 1.46 -18.36 -17.42
CA TYR A 63 2.67 -18.46 -18.22
C TYR A 63 3.88 -17.90 -17.45
N ASP A 64 4.70 -18.79 -16.87
CA ASP A 64 5.99 -18.46 -16.24
C ASP A 64 7.14 -19.25 -16.90
N PRO A 65 7.83 -18.67 -17.89
CA PRO A 65 8.98 -19.31 -18.55
C PRO A 65 10.12 -19.69 -17.61
N LEU A 66 10.23 -19.02 -16.46
CA LEU A 66 11.30 -19.20 -15.48
C LEU A 66 10.82 -19.96 -14.24
N GLU A 67 9.68 -20.65 -14.31
CA GLU A 67 9.06 -21.36 -13.19
C GLU A 67 10.05 -22.29 -12.47
N SER A 68 10.83 -23.08 -13.22
CA SER A 68 11.78 -24.01 -12.62
C SER A 68 12.87 -23.31 -11.80
N MET A 69 13.29 -22.10 -12.19
CA MET A 69 14.26 -21.30 -11.45
C MET A 69 13.57 -20.63 -10.25
N ASN A 70 12.42 -19.99 -10.48
CA ASN A 70 11.64 -19.31 -9.46
C ASN A 70 11.29 -20.25 -8.30
N ARG A 71 10.82 -21.48 -8.60
CA ARG A 71 10.51 -22.49 -7.60
C ARG A 71 11.73 -22.93 -6.79
N ARG A 72 12.89 -23.11 -7.43
CA ARG A 72 14.13 -23.47 -6.72
C ARG A 72 14.59 -22.36 -5.79
N LEU A 73 14.60 -21.11 -6.26
CA LEU A 73 14.91 -19.94 -5.44
C LEU A 73 13.92 -19.79 -4.29
N TYR A 74 12.63 -19.98 -4.55
CA TYR A 74 11.59 -19.99 -3.53
C TYR A 74 11.86 -21.06 -2.45
N HIS A 75 12.15 -22.29 -2.85
CA HIS A 75 12.46 -23.37 -1.90
C HIS A 75 13.71 -23.07 -1.05
N PHE A 76 14.73 -22.46 -1.65
CA PHE A 76 15.89 -21.99 -0.92
C PHE A 76 15.51 -20.91 0.11
N ASN A 77 14.83 -19.84 -0.33
CA ASN A 77 14.39 -18.74 0.53
C ASN A 77 13.50 -19.24 1.67
N TYR A 78 12.56 -20.15 1.38
CA TYR A 78 11.68 -20.75 2.37
C TYR A 78 12.45 -21.50 3.47
N ARG A 79 13.42 -22.35 3.09
CA ARG A 79 14.23 -23.08 4.07
C ARG A 79 15.14 -22.14 4.86
N PHE A 80 15.73 -21.16 4.18
CA PHE A 80 16.57 -20.14 4.82
C PHE A 80 15.76 -19.32 5.84
N ASP A 81 14.53 -18.94 5.49
CA ASP A 81 13.61 -18.25 6.39
C ASP A 81 13.32 -19.08 7.64
N GLN A 82 12.95 -20.36 7.46
CA GLN A 82 12.68 -21.26 8.58
C GLN A 82 13.85 -21.48 9.53
N TRP A 83 15.06 -21.60 8.99
CA TRP A 83 16.22 -22.04 9.78
C TRP A 83 17.04 -20.87 10.32
N VAL A 84 16.95 -19.70 9.68
CA VAL A 84 17.78 -18.53 10.02
C VAL A 84 16.91 -17.35 10.40
N LEU A 85 16.05 -16.87 9.49
CA LEU A 85 15.32 -15.61 9.72
C LEU A 85 14.29 -15.74 10.85
N LEU A 86 13.44 -16.78 10.85
CA LEU A 86 12.42 -16.99 11.86
C LEU A 86 13.00 -17.12 13.28
N PRO A 87 14.05 -17.93 13.52
CA PRO A 87 14.73 -17.96 14.82
C PRO A 87 15.31 -16.59 15.23
N VAL A 88 15.94 -15.86 14.30
CA VAL A 88 16.51 -14.53 14.57
C VAL A 88 15.41 -13.53 14.94
N VAL A 89 14.31 -13.51 14.20
CA VAL A 89 13.15 -12.64 14.47
C VAL A 89 12.53 -12.98 15.83
N ASN A 90 12.38 -14.27 16.15
CA ASN A 90 11.86 -14.70 17.45
C ASN A 90 12.80 -14.28 18.59
N GLY A 91 14.12 -14.42 18.42
CA GLY A 91 15.12 -13.92 19.38
C GLY A 91 15.04 -12.41 19.56
N TYR A 92 14.94 -11.65 18.47
CA TYR A 92 14.76 -10.20 18.53
C TYR A 92 13.47 -9.80 19.26
N ARG A 93 12.35 -10.47 18.98
CA ARG A 93 11.06 -10.25 19.66
C ARG A 93 11.10 -10.58 21.15
N TYR A 94 11.91 -11.57 21.53
CA TYR A 94 12.08 -11.99 22.92
C TYR A 94 12.91 -10.97 23.71
N VAL A 95 14.02 -10.50 23.14
CA VAL A 95 14.93 -9.55 23.81
C VAL A 95 14.40 -8.12 23.80
N THR A 96 13.70 -7.72 22.72
CA THR A 96 13.31 -6.32 22.50
C THR A 96 11.84 -6.05 22.89
N PRO A 97 11.59 -5.15 23.85
CA PRO A 97 10.23 -4.71 24.22
C PRO A 97 9.43 -4.15 23.04
N SER A 98 8.09 -4.22 23.14
CA SER A 98 7.18 -3.76 22.08
C SER A 98 7.40 -2.30 21.69
N PHE A 99 7.61 -1.40 22.65
CA PHE A 99 7.78 0.03 22.37
C PHE A 99 9.03 0.36 21.54
N LEU A 100 10.14 -0.35 21.77
CA LEU A 100 11.36 -0.20 20.95
C LEU A 100 11.14 -0.75 19.54
N ARG A 101 10.47 -1.90 19.41
CA ARG A 101 10.15 -2.48 18.10
C ARG A 101 9.25 -1.56 17.27
N THR A 102 8.22 -0.99 17.90
CA THR A 102 7.37 0.03 17.27
C THR A 102 8.19 1.26 16.89
N GLY A 103 9.12 1.68 17.75
CA GLY A 103 9.94 2.84 17.47
C GLY A 103 10.86 2.66 16.26
N VAL A 104 11.49 1.49 16.14
CA VAL A 104 12.28 1.13 14.95
C VAL A 104 11.40 1.09 13.70
N SER A 105 10.20 0.51 13.79
CA SER A 105 9.24 0.51 12.68
C SER A 105 8.88 1.93 12.23
N ASN A 106 8.57 2.82 13.17
CA ASN A 106 8.24 4.22 12.88
C ASN A 106 9.41 4.95 12.22
N PHE A 107 10.64 4.70 12.68
CA PHE A 107 11.84 5.31 12.11
C PHE A 107 11.98 4.92 10.64
N PHE A 108 11.87 3.64 10.30
CA PHE A 108 11.94 3.19 8.91
C PHE A 108 10.76 3.69 8.07
N SER A 109 9.56 3.79 8.63
CA SER A 109 8.42 4.42 7.95
C SER A 109 8.67 5.90 7.64
N ASN A 110 9.26 6.65 8.58
CA ASN A 110 9.62 8.05 8.39
C ASN A 110 10.72 8.23 7.33
N VAL A 111 11.70 7.32 7.27
CA VAL A 111 12.69 7.31 6.18
C VAL A 111 12.04 6.96 4.84
N GLY A 112 11.09 6.03 4.83
CA GLY A 112 10.29 5.67 3.65
C GLY A 112 9.40 6.81 3.13
N ASP A 113 9.08 7.81 3.94
CA ASP A 113 8.34 9.00 3.50
C ASP A 113 9.19 9.91 2.58
N VAL A 114 10.53 9.82 2.62
CA VAL A 114 11.42 10.62 1.76
C VAL A 114 11.22 10.32 0.27
N PRO A 115 11.34 9.07 -0.21
CA PRO A 115 11.04 8.77 -1.62
C PRO A 115 9.57 9.06 -1.97
N ASN A 116 8.62 8.85 -1.05
CA ASN A 116 7.20 9.18 -1.29
C ASN A 116 6.99 10.68 -1.55
N LEU A 117 7.74 11.55 -0.86
CA LEU A 117 7.75 13.00 -1.08
C LEU A 117 8.26 13.33 -2.48
N PHE A 118 9.40 12.76 -2.89
CA PHE A 118 9.96 12.98 -4.21
C PHE A 118 8.99 12.53 -5.31
N ASN A 119 8.40 11.35 -5.17
CA ASN A 119 7.40 10.83 -6.11
C ASN A 119 6.17 11.74 -6.20
N SER A 120 5.65 12.20 -5.06
CA SER A 120 4.51 13.13 -5.02
C SER A 120 4.82 14.48 -5.67
N LEU A 121 6.05 14.97 -5.50
CA LEU A 121 6.52 16.20 -6.14
C LEU A 121 6.64 16.04 -7.66
N LEU A 122 7.19 14.92 -8.14
CA LEU A 122 7.29 14.61 -9.57
C LEU A 122 5.91 14.49 -10.23
N GLN A 123 4.92 13.96 -9.50
CA GLN A 123 3.52 13.88 -9.96
C GLN A 123 2.73 15.19 -9.78
N PHE A 124 3.38 16.29 -9.38
CA PHE A 124 2.73 17.59 -9.09
C PHE A 124 1.58 17.54 -8.07
N LYS A 125 1.58 16.55 -7.15
CA LYS A 125 0.57 16.39 -6.10
C LYS A 125 0.87 17.28 -4.89
N GLY A 126 0.76 18.60 -5.05
CA GLY A 126 1.15 19.59 -4.03
C GLY A 126 0.56 19.35 -2.63
N LYS A 127 -0.74 19.05 -2.51
CA LYS A 127 -1.38 18.74 -1.22
C LYS A 127 -0.73 17.54 -0.53
N ARG A 128 -0.47 16.46 -1.27
CA ARG A 128 0.11 15.22 -0.74
C ARG A 128 1.56 15.43 -0.31
N SER A 129 2.34 16.15 -1.12
CA SER A 129 3.72 16.52 -0.76
C SER A 129 3.80 17.34 0.52
N MET A 130 2.87 18.28 0.74
CA MET A 130 2.81 19.07 1.98
C MET A 130 2.49 18.21 3.21
N GLU A 131 1.53 17.28 3.10
CA GLU A 131 1.20 16.34 4.18
C GLU A 131 2.39 15.44 4.54
N ILE A 132 3.09 14.90 3.54
CA ILE A 132 4.29 14.07 3.74
C ILE A 132 5.41 14.88 4.38
N THR A 133 5.62 16.12 3.92
CA THR A 133 6.63 17.02 4.50
C THR A 133 6.33 17.35 5.95
N ALA A 134 5.06 17.66 6.26
CA ALA A 134 4.64 17.94 7.64
C ALA A 134 4.86 16.72 8.55
N ARG A 135 4.55 15.51 8.08
CA ARG A 135 4.85 14.28 8.82
C ARG A 135 6.35 14.11 9.06
N LEU A 136 7.16 14.22 8.02
CA LEU A 136 8.61 14.06 8.11
C LEU A 136 9.21 15.04 9.13
N LEU A 137 8.76 16.30 9.09
CA LEU A 137 9.20 17.32 10.04
C LEU A 137 8.76 17.01 11.47
N LEU A 138 7.48 16.70 11.70
CA LEU A 138 6.95 16.44 13.04
C LEU A 138 7.55 15.17 13.66
N ASN A 139 7.66 14.10 12.89
CA ASN A 139 8.22 12.83 13.35
C ASN A 139 9.73 12.96 13.58
N THR A 140 10.46 13.70 12.75
CA THR A 140 11.90 13.92 12.95
C THR A 140 12.20 14.84 14.13
N THR A 141 11.42 15.91 14.33
CA THR A 141 11.67 16.92 15.39
C THR A 141 11.10 16.50 16.74
N ILE A 142 9.79 16.26 16.80
CA ILE A 142 9.06 15.92 18.04
C ILE A 142 9.15 14.42 18.31
N GLY A 143 9.13 13.60 17.26
CA GLY A 143 9.18 12.15 17.35
C GLY A 143 10.58 11.56 17.55
N ILE A 144 11.60 12.36 17.89
CA ILE A 144 12.98 11.91 18.10
C ILE A 144 13.50 11.15 16.87
N ALA A 145 13.75 11.88 15.77
CA ALA A 145 14.20 11.33 14.49
C ALA A 145 13.24 10.32 13.82
N GLY A 146 11.97 10.29 14.22
CA GLY A 146 10.95 9.39 13.70
C GLY A 146 10.75 8.13 14.52
N LEU A 147 11.41 7.99 15.67
CA LEU A 147 11.17 6.87 16.59
C LEU A 147 9.74 6.88 17.12
N TRP A 148 9.15 8.05 17.32
CA TRP A 148 7.74 8.24 17.64
C TRP A 148 7.01 8.90 16.48
N ASP A 149 5.71 8.60 16.38
CA ASP A 149 4.83 9.10 15.34
C ASP A 149 3.75 10.05 15.91
N PRO A 150 4.12 11.30 16.29
CA PRO A 150 3.15 12.31 16.68
C PRO A 150 2.28 12.79 15.50
N ALA A 151 2.77 12.72 14.26
CA ALA A 151 2.03 13.19 13.09
C ALA A 151 0.70 12.44 12.90
N THR A 152 0.67 11.12 13.09
CA THR A 152 -0.57 10.35 13.03
C THR A 152 -1.57 10.79 14.12
N LYS A 153 -1.09 11.10 15.33
CA LYS A 153 -1.93 11.62 16.42
C LYS A 153 -2.48 13.03 16.15
N MET A 154 -1.80 13.79 15.29
CA MET A 154 -2.21 15.13 14.86
C MET A 154 -3.12 15.11 13.61
N GLY A 155 -3.54 13.92 13.14
CA GLY A 155 -4.46 13.78 12.03
C GLY A 155 -3.82 13.77 10.65
N LEU A 156 -2.51 13.51 10.55
CA LEU A 156 -1.81 13.34 9.28
C LEU A 156 -1.67 11.83 8.98
N PRO A 157 -2.51 11.22 8.14
CA PRO A 157 -2.47 9.78 7.83
C PRO A 157 -1.34 9.40 6.87
N HIS A 158 -0.64 8.29 7.12
CA HIS A 158 0.50 7.83 6.31
C HIS A 158 0.14 7.74 4.81
N GLN A 159 1.03 8.26 3.95
CA GLN A 159 0.84 8.34 2.50
C GLN A 159 1.91 7.50 1.80
N SER A 160 1.52 6.40 1.17
CA SER A 160 2.42 5.55 0.37
C SER A 160 2.36 5.95 -1.11
N GLU A 161 3.51 6.20 -1.72
CA GLU A 161 3.69 6.51 -3.14
C GLU A 161 4.91 5.76 -3.65
N ASP A 162 4.82 5.08 -4.79
CA ASP A 162 5.94 4.31 -5.34
C ASP A 162 6.30 4.78 -6.76
N PHE A 163 7.54 4.51 -7.19
CA PHE A 163 8.00 4.80 -8.54
C PHE A 163 7.18 4.06 -9.61
N GLY A 164 6.51 2.95 -9.27
CA GLY A 164 5.56 2.31 -10.17
C GLY A 164 4.31 3.15 -10.46
N GLN A 165 4.05 4.20 -9.68
CA GLN A 165 2.90 5.10 -9.81
C GLN A 165 3.25 6.49 -10.36
N THR A 166 4.53 6.85 -10.40
CA THR A 166 5.06 8.07 -11.08
C THR A 166 5.17 7.85 -12.58
#